data_AF-A0A229SDZ1-F1
#
_entry.id   AF-A0A229SDZ1-F1
#
_cell.length_a   1.000
_cell.length_b   1.000
_cell.length_c   1.000
_cell.angle_alpha   90.00
_cell.angle_beta   90.00
_cell.angle_gamma   90.00
#
_symmetry.space_group_name_H-M   'P 1'
#
loop_
_entity.id
_entity.type
_entity.pdbx_description
1 polymer ?
#
loop_
_entity_poly.entity_id
_entity_poly.type
_entity_poly.pdbx_seq_one_letter_code
_entity_poly.pdbx_strand_id
1 'polypeptide(L)'
;MAVIHDDLNIQTTPCRTPAHGLTYRGALRASYRTLTTRFGAPDFGTSGSPDGEATLWVIDTPGGRVQLQNWLAVEQLRRRPDEDIRWSVQAATDHPLPWTFKAATGSTAQFPAAVGEFTRQSSSESLTEAYVDYLYQRGQAFGNWVNLQRRDSRGYLENWTLPRHLHGFALQVLEILHDHQWAQASYDERLGWICTGAPQEPAGSDVDRWRRQARWRYVPDPNDPPTGSEVLDLAGALRERAADCAWAKDHLVRPGSTGITRTRKIALYEEHVATLTALADAKPAATTGAGR
;
A
#
# COMPACT_ATOMS: atom_id res chain seq x y z
N MET A 1 -20.00 -12.57 12.87
CA MET A 1 -18.99 -12.87 11.85
C MET A 1 -18.59 -11.55 11.20
N ALA A 2 -17.44 -10.98 11.55
CA ALA A 2 -16.99 -9.72 10.96
C ALA A 2 -16.44 -10.03 9.57
N VAL A 3 -17.28 -9.88 8.54
CA VAL A 3 -16.87 -9.96 7.14
C VAL A 3 -15.97 -8.74 6.90
N ILE A 4 -14.67 -8.95 7.01
CA ILE A 4 -13.67 -8.09 6.36
C ILE A 4 -14.00 -8.15 4.87
N HIS A 5 -13.89 -7.03 4.17
CA HIS A 5 -14.11 -7.00 2.73
C HIS A 5 -13.50 -8.25 2.07
N ASP A 6 -14.29 -8.95 1.24
CA ASP A 6 -13.93 -10.27 0.69
C ASP A 6 -12.61 -10.29 -0.13
N ASP A 7 -11.98 -9.12 -0.35
CA ASP A 7 -10.69 -8.94 -1.01
C ASP A 7 -9.47 -9.08 -0.08
N LEU A 8 -9.68 -9.13 1.24
CA LEU A 8 -8.64 -9.27 2.27
C LEU A 8 -8.97 -10.45 3.19
N ASN A 9 -8.76 -11.67 2.70
CA ASN A 9 -8.70 -12.84 3.57
C ASN A 9 -7.43 -12.76 4.43
N ILE A 10 -7.53 -12.01 5.52
CA ILE A 10 -6.50 -11.99 6.54
C ILE A 10 -6.52 -13.35 7.23
N GLN A 11 -5.41 -14.08 7.16
CA GLN A 11 -5.26 -15.27 7.98
C GLN A 11 -5.32 -14.84 9.45
N THR A 12 -6.38 -15.23 10.14
CA THR A 12 -6.58 -14.96 11.58
C THR A 12 -5.79 -15.93 12.46
N THR A 13 -5.05 -16.87 11.85
CA THR A 13 -4.13 -17.73 12.57
C THR A 13 -2.89 -16.92 12.90
N PRO A 14 -2.51 -16.79 14.19
CA PRO A 14 -1.34 -16.02 14.57
C PRO A 14 -0.09 -16.59 13.87
N CYS A 15 0.69 -15.73 13.22
CA CYS A 15 1.95 -16.14 12.65
C CYS A 15 2.95 -16.38 13.79
N ARG A 16 3.36 -17.65 13.96
CA ARG A 16 4.30 -18.08 15.01
C ARG A 16 5.75 -18.05 14.58
N THR A 17 6.01 -17.72 13.31
CA THR A 17 7.37 -17.64 12.80
C THR A 17 7.97 -16.32 13.26
N PRO A 18 9.13 -16.30 13.93
CA PRO A 18 9.77 -15.07 14.34
C PRO A 18 10.01 -14.15 13.13
N ALA A 19 9.93 -12.83 13.35
CA ALA A 19 10.26 -11.85 12.34
C ALA A 19 11.61 -11.22 12.69
N HIS A 20 12.59 -11.38 11.80
CA HIS A 20 13.93 -10.84 11.98
C HIS A 20 14.16 -9.67 11.02
N GLY A 21 15.06 -8.75 11.40
CA GLY A 21 15.45 -7.62 10.55
C GLY A 21 14.35 -6.58 10.34
N LEU A 22 13.32 -6.56 11.19
CA LEU A 22 12.27 -5.53 11.11
C LEU A 22 12.74 -4.24 11.76
N THR A 23 12.41 -3.12 11.14
CA THR A 23 12.64 -1.78 11.71
C THR A 23 11.33 -1.05 11.86
N TYR A 24 11.30 -0.03 12.72
CA TYR A 24 10.11 0.78 12.90
C TYR A 24 9.78 1.55 11.61
N ARG A 25 8.58 1.36 11.07
CA ARG A 25 8.12 2.00 9.84
C ARG A 25 7.02 3.03 10.04
N GLY A 26 6.19 2.91 11.08
CA GLY A 26 5.11 3.86 11.28
C GLY A 26 4.28 3.59 12.52
N ALA A 27 3.27 4.44 12.73
CA ALA A 27 2.35 4.32 13.85
C ALA A 27 0.90 4.19 13.38
N LEU A 28 0.23 3.12 13.79
CA LEU A 28 -1.18 2.88 13.53
C LEU A 28 -2.00 3.26 14.77
N ARG A 29 -3.08 4.02 14.62
CA ARG A 29 -4.06 4.20 15.68
C ARG A 29 -5.23 3.26 15.45
N ALA A 30 -5.48 2.38 16.42
CA ALA A 30 -6.62 1.47 16.41
C ALA A 30 -6.94 1.01 17.83
N SER A 31 -8.18 0.56 18.06
CA SER A 31 -8.54 -0.10 19.31
C SER A 31 -8.07 -1.56 19.34
N TYR A 32 -7.79 -2.08 20.54
CA TYR A 32 -7.45 -3.50 20.73
C TYR A 32 -8.57 -4.42 20.22
N ARG A 33 -9.85 -4.04 20.38
CA ARG A 33 -11.01 -4.76 19.84
C ARG A 33 -10.98 -4.80 18.32
N THR A 34 -10.70 -3.66 17.67
CA THR A 34 -10.60 -3.62 16.21
C THR A 34 -9.51 -4.56 15.71
N LEU A 35 -8.32 -4.49 16.29
CA LEU A 35 -7.20 -5.32 15.88
C LEU A 35 -7.45 -6.81 16.13
N THR A 36 -7.98 -7.18 17.30
CA THR A 36 -8.35 -8.59 17.60
C THR A 36 -9.46 -9.12 16.69
N THR A 37 -10.44 -8.27 16.33
CA THR A 37 -11.51 -8.66 15.40
C THR A 37 -10.98 -8.91 13.99
N ARG A 38 -9.94 -8.18 13.58
CA ARG A 38 -9.37 -8.24 12.22
C ARG A 38 -8.26 -9.27 12.08
N PHE A 39 -7.35 -9.32 13.03
CA PHE A 39 -6.13 -10.15 12.99
C PHE A 39 -6.26 -11.43 13.83
N GLY A 40 -7.34 -11.60 14.58
CA GLY A 40 -7.48 -12.67 15.55
C GLY A 40 -6.77 -12.35 16.86
N ALA A 41 -6.73 -13.33 17.76
CA ALA A 41 -6.07 -13.17 19.05
C ALA A 41 -4.56 -12.94 18.86
N PRO A 42 -3.96 -11.96 19.55
CA PRO A 42 -2.51 -11.77 19.54
C PRO A 42 -1.77 -13.02 20.05
N ASP A 43 -0.56 -13.24 19.54
CA ASP A 43 0.36 -14.24 20.09
C ASP A 43 1.26 -13.52 21.11
N PHE A 44 1.24 -13.98 22.36
CA PHE A 44 2.06 -13.40 23.44
C PHE A 44 3.41 -14.11 23.59
N GLY A 45 3.72 -15.04 22.68
CA GLY A 45 4.87 -15.91 22.79
C GLY A 45 4.67 -16.97 23.88
N THR A 46 5.36 -18.10 23.74
CA THR A 46 5.56 -19.03 24.85
C THR A 46 6.64 -18.45 25.75
N SER A 47 6.32 -18.26 27.03
CA SER A 47 7.24 -17.91 28.10
C SER A 47 8.60 -18.60 27.92
N GLY A 48 9.66 -17.83 27.64
CA GLY A 48 11.03 -18.37 27.54
C GLY A 48 11.81 -18.01 26.27
N SER A 49 11.23 -17.36 25.27
CA SER A 49 12.00 -16.81 24.14
C SER A 49 12.57 -15.42 24.49
N PRO A 50 13.84 -15.10 24.16
CA PRO A 50 14.38 -13.75 24.25
C PRO A 50 13.63 -12.73 23.35
N ASP A 51 12.80 -13.19 22.41
CA ASP A 51 11.88 -12.37 21.61
C ASP A 51 10.57 -12.02 22.36
N GLY A 52 10.44 -12.47 23.62
CA GLY A 52 9.20 -12.53 24.39
C GLY A 52 8.79 -11.28 25.16
N GLU A 53 9.34 -10.10 24.90
CA GLU A 53 9.02 -8.92 25.73
C GLU A 53 8.03 -7.91 25.15
N ALA A 54 7.65 -7.89 23.86
CA ALA A 54 6.62 -6.92 23.40
C ALA A 54 5.95 -7.14 22.02
N THR A 55 5.99 -8.34 21.42
CA THR A 55 5.29 -8.54 20.12
C THR A 55 3.83 -8.91 20.35
N LEU A 56 2.88 -8.20 19.73
CA LEU A 56 1.44 -8.47 19.90
C LEU A 56 0.82 -9.14 18.66
N TRP A 57 1.18 -8.72 17.44
CA TRP A 57 0.85 -9.48 16.23
C TRP A 57 2.03 -9.55 15.27
N VAL A 58 2.21 -10.71 14.66
CA VAL A 58 3.01 -10.91 13.44
C VAL A 58 2.02 -11.20 12.31
N ILE A 59 2.03 -10.38 11.26
CA ILE A 59 1.09 -10.45 10.15
C ILE A 59 1.88 -10.62 8.86
N ASP A 60 1.53 -11.64 8.08
CA ASP A 60 2.05 -11.82 6.73
C ASP A 60 1.12 -11.13 5.73
N THR A 61 1.66 -10.18 4.97
CA THR A 61 0.94 -9.48 3.89
C THR A 61 1.59 -9.80 2.55
N PRO A 62 0.88 -9.60 1.42
CA PRO A 62 1.50 -9.68 0.10
C PRO A 62 2.68 -8.72 -0.11
N GLY A 63 2.74 -7.61 0.64
CA GLY A 63 3.88 -6.68 0.66
C GLY A 63 5.01 -7.12 1.57
N GLY A 64 4.89 -8.24 2.28
CA GLY A 64 5.88 -8.74 3.25
C GLY A 64 5.34 -8.80 4.68
N ARG A 65 6.22 -9.18 5.60
CA ARG A 65 5.89 -9.38 7.02
C ARG A 65 5.91 -8.07 7.79
N VAL A 66 4.95 -7.92 8.70
CA VAL A 66 4.82 -6.77 9.61
C VAL A 66 4.58 -7.23 11.04
N GLN A 67 5.13 -6.50 12.00
CA GLN A 67 4.87 -6.64 13.43
C GLN A 67 4.11 -5.44 13.96
N LEU A 68 3.03 -5.70 14.69
CA LEU A 68 2.33 -4.69 15.47
C LEU A 68 2.65 -4.88 16.95
N GLN A 69 3.15 -3.82 17.57
CA GLN A 69 3.54 -3.82 18.98
C GLN A 69 2.97 -2.62 19.72
N ASN A 70 2.86 -2.77 21.04
CA ASN A 70 2.46 -1.71 21.97
C ASN A 70 3.29 -1.81 23.24
N TRP A 71 3.54 -0.67 23.88
CA TRP A 71 4.24 -0.59 25.16
C TRP A 71 3.33 -0.88 26.35
N LEU A 72 2.01 -0.82 26.16
CA LEU A 72 1.02 -1.15 27.18
C LEU A 72 0.97 -2.67 27.43
N ALA A 73 0.85 -3.04 28.70
CA ALA A 73 0.63 -4.43 29.09
C ALA A 73 -0.72 -4.96 28.57
N VAL A 74 -0.76 -6.26 28.27
CA VAL A 74 -1.95 -6.95 27.71
C VAL A 74 -3.17 -6.78 28.60
N GLU A 75 -2.99 -6.81 29.92
CA GLU A 75 -4.05 -6.64 30.90
C GLU A 75 -4.69 -5.24 30.79
N GLN A 76 -3.89 -4.21 30.50
CA GLN A 76 -4.38 -2.84 30.31
C GLN A 76 -5.20 -2.74 29.02
N LEU A 77 -4.72 -3.33 27.93
CA LEU A 77 -5.43 -3.41 26.65
C LEU A 77 -6.77 -4.15 26.78
N ARG A 78 -6.81 -5.23 27.57
CA ARG A 78 -8.05 -5.99 27.85
C ARG A 78 -9.06 -5.23 28.71
N ARG A 79 -8.60 -4.35 29.62
CA ARG A 79 -9.48 -3.53 30.46
C ARG A 79 -10.19 -2.42 29.67
N ARG A 80 -9.56 -1.92 28.59
CA ARG A 80 -10.09 -0.86 27.75
C ARG A 80 -9.99 -1.22 26.26
N PRO A 81 -10.72 -2.27 25.83
CA PRO A 81 -10.52 -2.84 24.50
C PRO A 81 -10.98 -1.90 23.38
N ASP A 82 -11.85 -0.94 23.68
CA ASP A 82 -12.42 0.01 22.72
C ASP A 82 -11.66 1.34 22.63
N GLU A 83 -10.68 1.57 23.51
CA GLU A 83 -9.87 2.79 23.51
C GLU A 83 -8.96 2.81 22.26
N ASP A 84 -8.89 3.96 21.59
CA ASP A 84 -8.01 4.14 20.44
C ASP A 84 -6.57 4.36 20.92
N ILE A 85 -5.67 3.45 20.56
CA ILE A 85 -4.31 3.39 21.08
C ILE A 85 -3.32 3.42 19.92
N ARG A 86 -2.15 4.04 20.13
CA ARG A 86 -1.05 4.04 19.18
C ARG A 86 -0.31 2.70 19.22
N TRP A 87 -0.30 2.00 18.09
CA TRP A 87 0.45 0.79 17.79
C TRP A 87 1.66 1.14 16.94
N SER A 88 2.81 0.57 17.27
CA SER A 88 3.99 0.69 16.43
C SER A 88 3.96 -0.39 15.36
N VAL A 89 4.27 0.02 14.14
CA VAL A 89 4.34 -0.85 12.96
C VAL A 89 5.80 -1.07 12.62
N GLN A 90 6.26 -2.31 12.69
CA GLN A 90 7.61 -2.70 12.32
C GLN A 90 7.59 -3.58 11.07
N ALA A 91 8.42 -3.28 10.08
CA ALA A 91 8.53 -4.04 8.85
C ALA A 91 9.92 -3.86 8.23
N ALA A 92 10.31 -4.80 7.36
CA ALA A 92 11.59 -4.73 6.64
C ALA A 92 11.58 -3.61 5.59
N THR A 93 10.42 -3.32 5.00
CA THR A 93 10.20 -2.30 3.94
C THR A 93 8.86 -1.61 4.16
N ASP A 94 8.51 -0.64 3.32
CA ASP A 94 7.23 0.11 3.41
C ASP A 94 6.04 -0.64 2.77
N HIS A 95 6.30 -1.67 1.95
CA HIS A 95 5.28 -2.41 1.19
C HIS A 95 4.16 -3.05 2.05
N PRO A 96 4.39 -3.50 3.29
CA PRO A 96 3.32 -3.97 4.16
C PRO A 96 2.39 -2.88 4.72
N LEU A 97 2.79 -1.60 4.66
CA LEU A 97 2.04 -0.52 5.31
C LEU A 97 0.63 -0.33 4.73
N PRO A 98 0.42 -0.21 3.40
CA PRO A 98 -0.93 -0.03 2.85
C PRO A 98 -1.86 -1.20 3.21
N TRP A 99 -1.35 -2.43 3.19
CA TRP A 99 -2.10 -3.62 3.61
C TRP A 99 -2.54 -3.54 5.08
N THR A 100 -1.61 -3.18 5.96
CA THR A 100 -1.85 -3.08 7.41
C THR A 100 -2.90 -2.02 7.73
N PHE A 101 -2.77 -0.83 7.12
CA PHE A 101 -3.73 0.26 7.29
C PHE A 101 -5.09 -0.10 6.70
N LYS A 102 -5.12 -0.68 5.49
CA LYS A 102 -6.37 -1.12 4.89
C LYS A 102 -7.11 -2.12 5.77
N ALA A 103 -6.40 -3.10 6.33
CA ALA A 103 -6.95 -4.11 7.21
C ALA A 103 -7.49 -3.53 8.52
N ALA A 104 -6.74 -2.63 9.15
CA ALA A 104 -7.06 -2.09 10.46
C ALA A 104 -8.12 -0.98 10.43
N THR A 105 -8.01 -0.04 9.50
CA THR A 105 -8.85 1.18 9.44
C THR A 105 -9.90 1.12 8.33
N GLY A 106 -9.79 0.16 7.40
CA GLY A 106 -10.62 0.09 6.21
C GLY A 106 -10.16 1.01 5.07
N SER A 107 -9.07 1.76 5.24
CA SER A 107 -8.57 2.73 4.27
C SER A 107 -7.04 2.76 4.20
N THR A 108 -6.49 2.99 3.01
CA THR A 108 -5.06 3.30 2.83
C THR A 108 -4.71 4.76 3.09
N ALA A 109 -5.67 5.69 3.15
CA ALA A 109 -5.37 7.12 3.15
C ALA A 109 -4.51 7.60 4.35
N GLN A 110 -4.49 6.85 5.45
CA GLN A 110 -3.77 7.23 6.67
C GLN A 110 -2.33 6.71 6.71
N PHE A 111 -1.97 5.71 5.88
CA PHE A 111 -0.64 5.09 5.98
C PHE A 111 0.51 6.05 5.68
N PRO A 112 0.42 7.00 4.71
CA PRO A 112 1.56 7.88 4.42
C PRO A 112 1.90 8.80 5.60
N ALA A 113 0.87 9.40 6.22
CA ALA A 113 1.05 10.28 7.37
C ALA A 113 1.56 9.55 8.61
N ALA A 114 1.25 8.26 8.75
CA ALA A 114 1.69 7.43 9.88
C ALA A 114 3.20 7.22 9.97
N VAL A 115 3.93 7.52 8.89
CA VAL A 115 5.39 7.35 8.78
C VAL A 115 6.15 8.59 9.25
N GLY A 116 5.49 9.73 9.51
CA GLY A 116 6.11 11.05 9.66
C GLY A 116 7.44 11.13 10.46
N GLU A 117 7.50 10.58 11.68
CA GLU A 117 8.70 10.58 12.53
C GLU A 117 9.82 9.61 12.06
N PHE A 118 9.50 8.73 11.12
CA PHE A 118 10.29 7.58 10.65
C PHE A 118 10.76 7.71 9.20
N THR A 119 10.56 8.88 8.61
CA THR A 119 10.97 9.24 7.24
C THR A 119 12.46 9.01 6.94
N ARG A 120 13.32 8.81 7.95
CA ARG A 120 14.72 8.39 7.73
C ARG A 120 14.84 7.02 7.05
N GLN A 121 13.83 6.16 7.19
CA GLN A 121 13.82 4.81 6.63
C GLN A 121 12.89 4.69 5.41
N SER A 122 12.06 5.70 5.18
CA SER A 122 10.97 5.69 4.20
C SER A 122 10.95 7.02 3.45
N SER A 123 10.98 6.97 2.13
CA SER A 123 10.89 8.14 1.26
C SER A 123 9.49 8.27 0.65
N SER A 124 9.15 9.43 0.10
CA SER A 124 7.93 9.60 -0.69
C SER A 124 7.87 8.62 -1.86
N GLU A 125 9.03 8.32 -2.47
CA GLU A 125 9.15 7.29 -3.51
C GLU A 125 8.82 5.89 -2.97
N SER A 126 9.42 5.45 -1.86
CA SER A 126 9.19 4.09 -1.34
C SER A 126 7.76 3.89 -0.83
N LEU A 127 7.13 4.94 -0.29
CA LEU A 127 5.72 4.92 0.11
C LEU A 127 4.79 4.87 -1.11
N THR A 128 5.13 5.60 -2.17
CA THR A 128 4.36 5.58 -3.44
C THR A 128 4.49 4.21 -4.10
N GLU A 129 5.69 3.67 -4.14
CA GLU A 129 6.01 2.32 -4.62
C GLU A 129 5.24 1.24 -3.84
N ALA A 130 5.21 1.32 -2.52
CA ALA A 130 4.41 0.45 -1.67
C ALA A 130 2.91 0.49 -2.02
N TYR A 131 2.39 1.68 -2.31
CA TYR A 131 0.99 1.85 -2.71
C TYR A 131 0.68 1.27 -4.09
N VAL A 132 1.59 1.44 -5.06
CA VAL A 132 1.49 0.83 -6.39
C VAL A 132 1.39 -0.69 -6.28
N ASP A 133 2.27 -1.31 -5.50
CA ASP A 133 2.26 -2.75 -5.29
C ASP A 133 0.98 -3.23 -4.65
N TYR A 134 0.55 -2.53 -3.61
CA TYR A 134 -0.72 -2.79 -2.97
C TYR A 134 -1.87 -2.74 -3.98
N LEU A 135 -1.95 -1.72 -4.84
CA LEU A 135 -3.00 -1.60 -5.86
C LEU A 135 -2.96 -2.78 -6.85
N TYR A 136 -1.77 -3.12 -7.35
CA TYR A 136 -1.59 -4.23 -8.29
C TYR A 136 -1.96 -5.58 -7.65
N GLN A 137 -1.35 -5.91 -6.52
CA GLN A 137 -1.58 -7.16 -5.81
C GLN A 137 -3.02 -7.29 -5.31
N ARG A 138 -3.64 -6.21 -4.81
CA ARG A 138 -5.07 -6.18 -4.45
C ARG A 138 -5.94 -6.37 -5.69
N GLY A 139 -5.58 -5.76 -6.82
CA GLY A 139 -6.25 -5.99 -8.11
C GLY A 139 -6.23 -7.47 -8.51
N GLN A 140 -5.08 -8.14 -8.38
CA GLN A 140 -4.95 -9.58 -8.65
C GLN A 140 -5.77 -10.43 -7.68
N ALA A 141 -5.62 -10.20 -6.38
CA ALA A 141 -6.36 -10.94 -5.35
C ALA A 141 -7.88 -10.79 -5.54
N PHE A 142 -8.33 -9.57 -5.82
CA PHE A 142 -9.74 -9.30 -6.01
C PHE A 142 -10.27 -9.88 -7.34
N GLY A 143 -9.47 -9.85 -8.40
CA GLY A 143 -9.79 -10.54 -9.66
C GLY A 143 -9.97 -12.04 -9.48
N ASN A 144 -9.07 -12.68 -8.73
CA ASN A 144 -9.16 -14.10 -8.39
C ASN A 144 -10.43 -14.39 -7.59
N TRP A 145 -10.74 -13.57 -6.58
CA TRP A 145 -11.96 -13.73 -5.80
C TRP A 145 -13.24 -13.58 -6.66
N VAL A 146 -13.30 -12.55 -7.51
CA VAL A 146 -14.44 -12.35 -8.44
C VAL A 146 -14.63 -13.57 -9.33
N ASN A 147 -13.55 -14.17 -9.83
CA ASN A 147 -13.61 -15.34 -10.71
C ASN A 147 -14.12 -16.61 -10.03
N LEU A 148 -14.07 -16.68 -8.68
CA LEU A 148 -14.68 -17.77 -7.90
C LEU A 148 -16.20 -17.60 -7.73
N GLN A 149 -16.73 -16.41 -7.96
CA GLN A 149 -18.16 -16.12 -7.83
C GLN A 149 -18.93 -16.57 -9.07
N ARG A 150 -20.20 -16.96 -8.90
CA ARG A 150 -21.09 -17.21 -10.05
C ARG A 150 -21.39 -15.90 -10.77
N ARG A 151 -21.41 -15.90 -12.11
CA ARG A 151 -21.57 -14.68 -12.92
C ARG A 151 -22.91 -13.95 -12.73
N ASP A 152 -23.95 -14.69 -12.37
CA ASP A 152 -25.29 -14.21 -12.05
C ASP A 152 -25.43 -13.75 -10.59
N SER A 153 -24.43 -14.02 -9.75
CA SER A 153 -24.46 -13.60 -8.34
C SER A 153 -24.30 -12.09 -8.21
N ARG A 154 -24.95 -11.53 -7.19
CA ARG A 154 -24.78 -10.14 -6.79
C ARG A 154 -23.32 -9.80 -6.47
N GLY A 155 -22.59 -10.73 -5.86
CA GLY A 155 -21.15 -10.59 -5.58
C GLY A 155 -20.31 -10.38 -6.84
N TYR A 156 -20.59 -11.11 -7.92
CA TYR A 156 -19.92 -10.88 -9.20
C TYR A 156 -20.33 -9.54 -9.83
N LEU A 157 -21.63 -9.30 -9.97
CA LEU A 157 -22.17 -8.13 -10.67
C LEU A 157 -21.78 -6.79 -10.02
N GLU A 158 -21.60 -6.75 -8.71
CA GLU A 158 -21.17 -5.55 -7.98
C GLU A 158 -19.67 -5.27 -8.10
N ASN A 159 -18.84 -6.31 -8.31
CA ASN A 159 -17.39 -6.21 -8.11
C ASN A 159 -16.56 -6.46 -9.38
N TRP A 160 -17.12 -7.05 -10.44
CA TRP A 160 -16.34 -7.55 -11.59
C TRP A 160 -15.48 -6.52 -12.31
N THR A 161 -15.83 -5.23 -12.25
CA THR A 161 -15.01 -4.15 -12.84
C THR A 161 -13.92 -3.60 -11.93
N LEU A 162 -14.05 -3.79 -10.60
CA LEU A 162 -13.16 -3.15 -9.62
C LEU A 162 -11.69 -3.58 -9.75
N PRO A 163 -11.36 -4.85 -10.05
CA PRO A 163 -9.98 -5.26 -10.31
C PRO A 163 -9.32 -4.48 -11.45
N ARG A 164 -10.06 -4.15 -12.51
CA ARG A 164 -9.54 -3.35 -13.63
C ARG A 164 -9.23 -1.92 -13.20
N HIS A 165 -10.07 -1.31 -12.36
CA HIS A 165 -9.79 0.03 -11.82
C HIS A 165 -8.54 0.03 -10.94
N LEU A 166 -8.38 -0.95 -10.06
CA LEU A 166 -7.18 -1.11 -9.23
C LEU A 166 -5.90 -1.22 -10.07
N HIS A 167 -5.90 -2.06 -11.11
CA HIS A 167 -4.77 -2.16 -12.03
C HIS A 167 -4.51 -0.88 -12.82
N GLY A 168 -5.57 -0.19 -13.26
CA GLY A 168 -5.44 1.11 -13.93
C GLY A 168 -4.79 2.15 -13.03
N PHE A 169 -5.23 2.25 -11.77
CA PHE A 169 -4.61 3.13 -10.77
C PHE A 169 -3.14 2.76 -10.51
N ALA A 170 -2.83 1.46 -10.39
CA ALA A 170 -1.46 1.01 -10.19
C ALA A 170 -0.54 1.46 -11.34
N LEU A 171 -0.99 1.31 -12.59
CA LEU A 171 -0.23 1.75 -13.77
C LEU A 171 -0.04 3.27 -13.79
N GLN A 172 -1.10 4.05 -13.56
CA GLN A 172 -1.03 5.52 -13.58
C GLN A 172 -0.07 6.08 -12.52
N VAL A 173 -0.06 5.51 -11.32
CA VAL A 173 0.85 5.94 -10.26
C VAL A 173 2.28 5.44 -10.54
N LEU A 174 2.43 4.25 -11.13
CA LEU A 174 3.74 3.73 -11.53
C LEU A 174 4.39 4.56 -12.64
N GLU A 175 3.60 5.04 -13.61
CA GLU A 175 4.07 5.98 -14.66
C GLU A 175 4.62 7.27 -14.03
N ILE A 176 3.88 7.88 -13.10
CA ILE A 176 4.36 9.05 -12.34
C ILE A 176 5.68 8.76 -11.62
N LEU A 177 5.78 7.59 -10.97
CA LEU A 177 7.00 7.19 -10.27
C LEU A 177 8.16 6.97 -11.25
N HIS A 178 7.88 6.40 -12.42
CA HIS A 178 8.89 6.21 -13.47
C HIS A 178 9.39 7.53 -14.03
N ASP A 179 8.51 8.50 -14.28
CA ASP A 179 8.90 9.84 -14.76
C ASP A 179 9.75 10.56 -13.72
N HIS A 180 9.36 10.50 -12.45
CA HIS A 180 10.12 11.07 -11.34
C HIS A 180 11.52 10.46 -11.21
N GLN A 181 11.61 9.12 -11.28
CA GLN A 181 12.88 8.40 -11.21
C GLN A 181 13.73 8.64 -12.46
N TRP A 182 13.12 8.74 -13.65
CA TRP A 182 13.80 9.10 -14.89
C TRP A 182 14.43 10.48 -14.79
N ALA A 183 13.67 11.47 -14.31
CA ALA A 183 14.16 12.84 -14.16
C ALA A 183 15.40 12.93 -13.25
N GLN A 184 15.48 12.08 -12.23
CA GLN A 184 16.60 12.04 -11.28
C GLN A 184 17.74 11.09 -11.66
N ALA A 185 17.47 10.10 -12.52
CA ALA A 185 18.44 9.08 -12.88
C ALA A 185 19.65 9.68 -13.63
N SER A 186 20.83 9.15 -13.31
CA SER A 186 22.05 9.38 -14.07
C SER A 186 21.93 8.85 -15.50
N TYR A 187 22.81 9.32 -16.39
CA TYR A 187 22.87 8.83 -17.76
C TYR A 187 23.05 7.31 -17.84
N ASP A 188 23.93 6.74 -17.00
CA ASP A 188 24.21 5.30 -16.98
C ASP A 188 23.01 4.49 -16.47
N GLU A 189 22.27 4.99 -15.47
CA GLU A 189 21.03 4.36 -14.99
C GLU A 189 19.95 4.36 -16.07
N ARG A 190 19.74 5.50 -16.75
CA ARG A 190 18.79 5.61 -17.86
C ARG A 190 19.16 4.66 -18.99
N LEU A 191 20.44 4.63 -19.38
CA LEU A 191 20.96 3.72 -20.41
C LEU A 191 20.74 2.26 -20.01
N GLY A 192 21.00 1.92 -18.75
CA GLY A 192 20.70 0.60 -18.19
C GLY A 192 19.23 0.22 -18.34
N TRP A 193 18.31 1.14 -18.04
CA TRP A 193 16.87 0.89 -18.18
C TRP A 193 16.42 0.73 -19.64
N ILE A 194 16.90 1.58 -20.55
CA ILE A 194 16.59 1.47 -22.00
C ILE A 194 17.13 0.16 -22.59
N CYS A 195 18.35 -0.22 -22.21
CA CYS A 195 19.00 -1.41 -22.71
C CYS A 195 18.48 -2.71 -22.07
N THR A 196 17.64 -2.61 -21.04
CA THR A 196 16.97 -3.78 -20.45
C THR A 196 15.91 -4.25 -21.44
N GLY A 197 16.25 -5.24 -22.28
CA GLY A 197 15.31 -5.88 -23.19
C GLY A 197 14.10 -6.48 -22.47
N ALA A 198 13.10 -6.92 -23.24
CA ALA A 198 11.89 -7.50 -22.68
C ALA A 198 12.23 -8.63 -21.68
N PRO A 199 11.65 -8.65 -20.47
CA PRO A 199 12.01 -9.63 -19.45
C PRO A 199 11.74 -11.05 -19.97
N GLN A 200 12.77 -11.91 -19.95
CA GLN A 200 12.64 -13.34 -20.26
C GLN A 200 12.29 -14.14 -18.98
N GLU A 201 11.39 -15.14 -19.08
CA GLU A 201 10.81 -15.89 -17.94
C GLU A 201 11.81 -16.82 -17.18
N PRO A 202 11.52 -17.27 -15.93
CA PRO A 202 11.25 -16.45 -14.74
C PRO A 202 12.24 -16.76 -13.59
N ALA A 203 12.50 -15.75 -12.73
CA ALA A 203 13.19 -15.94 -11.44
C ALA A 203 12.71 -14.99 -10.32
N GLY A 204 11.57 -14.31 -10.45
CA GLY A 204 11.08 -13.33 -9.45
C GLY A 204 9.60 -13.45 -9.12
N SER A 205 9.13 -12.69 -8.13
CA SER A 205 7.71 -12.64 -7.76
C SER A 205 6.86 -12.07 -8.91
N ASP A 206 5.56 -12.37 -8.93
CA ASP A 206 4.62 -11.87 -9.95
C ASP A 206 4.62 -10.34 -10.05
N VAL A 207 4.84 -9.64 -8.92
CA VAL A 207 4.93 -8.19 -8.86
C VAL A 207 6.24 -7.67 -9.46
N ASP A 208 7.37 -8.29 -9.15
CA ASP A 208 8.67 -7.90 -9.73
C ASP A 208 8.69 -8.08 -11.25
N ARG A 209 8.01 -9.12 -11.73
CA ARG A 209 7.82 -9.33 -13.16
C ARG A 209 6.94 -8.22 -13.75
N TRP A 210 5.81 -7.91 -13.12
CA TRP A 210 4.91 -6.86 -13.59
C TRP A 210 5.58 -5.49 -13.62
N ARG A 211 6.32 -5.11 -12.59
CA ARG A 211 7.11 -3.85 -12.52
C ARG A 211 8.10 -3.75 -13.67
N ARG A 212 8.90 -4.79 -13.89
CA ARG A 212 9.88 -4.84 -15.00
C ARG A 212 9.18 -4.74 -16.35
N GLN A 213 8.07 -5.44 -16.53
CA GLN A 213 7.29 -5.37 -17.76
C GLN A 213 6.67 -3.98 -17.97
N ALA A 214 6.14 -3.35 -16.93
CA ALA A 214 5.57 -2.01 -16.99
C ALA A 214 6.65 -0.98 -17.34
N ARG A 215 7.83 -1.06 -16.71
CA ARG A 215 8.98 -0.21 -17.05
C ARG A 215 9.48 -0.44 -18.48
N TRP A 216 9.51 -1.68 -18.95
CA TRP A 216 9.88 -1.97 -20.33
C TRP A 216 8.87 -1.41 -21.35
N ARG A 217 7.57 -1.43 -21.03
CA ARG A 217 6.53 -0.82 -21.87
C ARG A 217 6.52 0.70 -21.82
N TYR A 218 7.02 1.25 -20.72
CA TYR A 218 7.09 2.67 -20.44
C TYR A 218 8.55 3.08 -20.24
N VAL A 219 9.29 3.15 -21.34
CA VAL A 219 10.63 3.75 -21.38
C VAL A 219 10.45 5.18 -21.88
N PRO A 220 10.71 6.21 -21.06
CA PRO A 220 10.69 7.60 -21.51
C PRO A 220 11.64 7.81 -22.70
N ASP A 221 11.31 8.71 -23.62
CA ASP A 221 12.11 8.91 -24.83
C ASP A 221 13.55 9.32 -24.46
N PRO A 222 14.58 8.53 -24.84
CA PRO A 222 15.97 8.86 -24.57
C PRO A 222 16.43 10.22 -25.13
N ASN A 223 15.74 10.71 -26.18
CA ASN A 223 16.06 11.96 -26.85
C ASN A 223 15.27 13.16 -26.30
N ASP A 224 14.35 12.93 -25.37
CA ASP A 224 13.60 13.96 -24.66
C ASP A 224 14.10 14.00 -23.20
N PRO A 225 15.32 14.53 -22.94
CA PRO A 225 15.75 14.74 -21.57
C PRO A 225 14.76 15.71 -20.90
N PRO A 226 14.44 15.54 -19.61
CA PRO A 226 13.55 16.46 -18.91
C PRO A 226 14.03 17.89 -19.17
N THR A 227 13.19 18.70 -19.81
CA THR A 227 13.53 20.08 -20.14
C THR A 227 13.75 20.85 -18.85
N GLY A 228 15.00 21.18 -18.57
CA GLY A 228 15.37 22.08 -17.48
C GLY A 228 15.52 21.39 -16.13
N SER A 229 16.16 22.12 -15.22
CA SER A 229 16.50 21.75 -13.85
C SER A 229 15.32 21.46 -12.91
N GLU A 230 14.14 21.14 -13.43
CA GLU A 230 12.94 20.86 -12.65
C GLU A 230 12.85 19.36 -12.42
N VAL A 231 13.36 18.92 -11.26
CA VAL A 231 13.01 17.62 -10.70
C VAL A 231 11.50 17.53 -10.72
N LEU A 232 10.95 16.58 -11.49
CA LEU A 232 9.51 16.40 -11.63
C LEU A 232 8.94 16.19 -10.22
N ASP A 233 8.16 17.14 -9.73
CA ASP A 233 7.67 17.13 -8.35
C ASP A 233 6.68 15.98 -8.18
N LEU A 234 7.13 14.90 -7.52
CA LEU A 234 6.30 13.73 -7.24
C LEU A 234 5.03 14.13 -6.48
N ALA A 235 5.14 15.05 -5.52
CA ALA A 235 3.97 15.50 -4.76
C ALA A 235 2.99 16.27 -5.66
N GLY A 236 3.50 17.14 -6.54
CA GLY A 236 2.72 17.83 -7.56
C GLY A 236 1.98 16.87 -8.49
N ALA A 237 2.68 15.91 -9.08
CA ALA A 237 2.11 14.92 -10.00
C ALA A 237 1.05 14.02 -9.32
N LEU A 238 1.27 13.62 -8.06
CA LEU A 238 0.29 12.87 -7.28
C LEU A 238 -0.97 13.70 -6.98
N ARG A 239 -0.85 15.01 -6.69
CA ARG A 239 -2.00 15.90 -6.50
C ARG A 239 -2.79 16.10 -7.78
N GLU A 240 -2.10 16.30 -8.90
CA GLU A 240 -2.74 16.41 -10.22
C GLU A 240 -3.52 15.13 -10.54
N ARG A 241 -2.91 13.96 -10.33
CA ARG A 241 -3.60 12.67 -10.52
C ARG A 241 -4.78 12.51 -9.56
N ALA A 242 -4.67 12.97 -8.32
CA ALA A 242 -5.78 12.96 -7.37
C ALA A 242 -6.96 13.83 -7.88
N ALA A 243 -6.68 15.00 -8.46
CA ALA A 243 -7.69 15.87 -9.06
C ALA A 243 -8.34 15.22 -10.30
N ASP A 244 -7.55 14.60 -11.19
CA ASP A 244 -8.05 13.84 -12.34
C ASP A 244 -8.96 12.70 -11.91
N CYS A 245 -8.56 11.94 -10.88
CA CYS A 245 -9.36 10.84 -10.35
C CYS A 245 -10.65 11.34 -9.71
N ALA A 246 -10.62 12.48 -9.01
CA ALA A 246 -11.83 13.10 -8.47
C ALA A 246 -12.78 13.55 -9.59
N TRP A 247 -12.25 14.17 -10.64
CA TRP A 247 -13.02 14.53 -11.83
C TRP A 247 -13.63 13.29 -12.51
N ALA A 248 -12.83 12.24 -12.72
CA ALA A 248 -13.27 10.98 -13.32
C ALA A 248 -14.36 10.30 -12.48
N LYS A 249 -14.27 10.35 -11.15
CA LYS A 249 -15.32 9.86 -10.23
C LYS A 249 -16.66 10.53 -10.53
N ASP A 250 -16.66 11.85 -10.69
CA ASP A 250 -17.88 12.64 -10.85
C ASP A 250 -18.46 12.55 -12.27
N HIS A 251 -17.61 12.31 -13.29
CA HIS A 251 -18.02 12.40 -14.70
C HIS A 251 -18.09 11.05 -15.44
N LEU A 252 -17.27 10.06 -15.06
CA LEU A 252 -17.21 8.75 -15.73
C LEU A 252 -18.03 7.68 -15.00
N VAL A 253 -18.26 7.84 -13.69
CA VAL A 253 -19.17 6.96 -12.95
C VAL A 253 -20.61 7.42 -13.22
N ARG A 254 -21.17 6.97 -14.36
CA ARG A 254 -22.45 7.40 -14.93
C ARG A 254 -23.53 7.69 -13.87
N PRO A 255 -24.13 8.91 -13.86
CA PRO A 255 -25.20 9.30 -12.94
C PRO A 255 -26.43 8.38 -12.95
N GLY A 256 -26.68 7.68 -14.06
CA GLY A 256 -27.80 6.73 -14.21
C GLY A 256 -27.52 5.30 -13.73
N SER A 257 -26.32 5.01 -13.22
CA SER A 257 -26.07 3.71 -12.56
C SER A 257 -26.66 3.75 -11.16
N THR A 258 -27.91 3.30 -11.01
CA THR A 258 -28.53 3.11 -9.70
C THR A 258 -28.01 1.81 -9.08
N GLY A 259 -27.73 1.82 -7.77
CA GLY A 259 -27.39 0.61 -7.02
C GLY A 259 -25.95 0.49 -6.51
N ILE A 260 -25.65 -0.67 -5.94
CA ILE A 260 -24.49 -0.91 -5.06
C ILE A 260 -23.17 -0.97 -5.82
N THR A 261 -23.19 -1.35 -7.10
CA THR A 261 -22.03 -1.30 -8.00
C THR A 261 -21.47 0.13 -8.10
N ARG A 262 -22.34 1.16 -8.15
CA ARG A 262 -21.91 2.57 -8.16
C ARG A 262 -21.26 2.95 -6.83
N THR A 263 -21.89 2.60 -5.71
CA THR A 263 -21.37 2.90 -4.37
C THR A 263 -19.97 2.31 -4.15
N ARG A 264 -19.73 1.06 -4.58
CA ARG A 264 -18.40 0.43 -4.46
C ARG A 264 -17.34 1.12 -5.31
N LYS A 265 -17.69 1.54 -6.53
CA LYS A 265 -16.79 2.31 -7.41
C LYS A 265 -16.46 3.67 -6.82
N ILE A 266 -17.47 4.42 -6.37
CA ILE A 266 -17.28 5.73 -5.75
C ILE A 266 -16.35 5.61 -4.54
N ALA A 267 -16.61 4.65 -3.65
CA ALA A 267 -15.76 4.41 -2.48
C ALA A 267 -14.30 4.07 -2.85
N LEU A 268 -14.10 3.30 -3.93
CA LEU A 268 -12.77 2.98 -4.43
C LEU A 268 -12.03 4.22 -4.95
N TYR A 269 -12.71 5.07 -5.72
CA TYR A 269 -12.14 6.33 -6.22
C TYR A 269 -11.85 7.32 -5.06
N GLU A 270 -12.75 7.44 -4.09
CA GLU A 270 -12.57 8.31 -2.93
C GLU A 270 -11.39 7.88 -2.06
N GLU A 271 -11.24 6.57 -1.81
CA GLU A 271 -10.07 6.04 -1.12
C GLU A 271 -8.78 6.31 -1.92
N HIS A 272 -8.82 6.14 -3.25
CA HIS A 272 -7.66 6.37 -4.09
C HIS A 272 -7.23 7.84 -4.07
N VAL A 273 -8.16 8.77 -4.30
CA VAL A 273 -7.92 10.23 -4.22
C VAL A 273 -7.36 10.60 -2.86
N ALA A 274 -7.99 10.15 -1.77
CA ALA A 274 -7.53 10.46 -0.42
C ALA A 274 -6.12 9.92 -0.15
N THR A 275 -5.77 8.75 -0.69
CA THR A 275 -4.43 8.16 -0.53
C THR A 275 -3.38 8.90 -1.36
N LEU A 276 -3.70 9.31 -2.59
CA LEU A 276 -2.80 10.12 -3.42
C LEU A 276 -2.51 11.48 -2.78
N THR A 277 -3.54 12.15 -2.27
CA THR A 277 -3.37 13.41 -1.51
C THR A 277 -2.49 13.20 -0.29
N ALA A 278 -2.73 12.13 0.49
CA ALA A 278 -1.92 11.83 1.67
C ALA A 278 -0.46 11.49 1.32
N LEU A 279 -0.21 10.80 0.20
CA LEU A 279 1.13 10.53 -0.30
C LEU A 279 1.85 11.82 -0.72
N ALA A 280 1.15 12.72 -1.40
CA ALA A 280 1.72 14.02 -1.79
C ALA A 280 2.02 14.93 -0.60
N ASP A 281 1.25 14.81 0.48
CA ASP A 281 1.43 15.58 1.70
C ASP A 281 2.38 14.92 2.72
N ALA A 282 2.80 13.67 2.46
CA ALA A 282 3.79 12.99 3.26
C ALA A 282 5.12 13.74 3.13
N LYS A 283 5.54 14.38 4.22
CA LYS A 283 6.77 15.19 4.23
C LYS A 283 7.97 14.29 3.90
N PRO A 284 8.77 14.61 2.87
CA PRO A 284 10.05 13.94 2.70
C PRO A 284 10.93 14.22 3.93
N ALA A 285 11.77 13.25 4.31
CA ALA A 285 12.78 13.50 5.32
C ALA A 285 13.58 14.74 4.91
N ALA A 286 13.63 15.75 5.78
CA ALA A 286 14.58 16.83 5.59
C ALA A 286 15.97 16.20 5.57
N THR A 287 16.68 16.32 4.44
CA THR A 287 18.10 15.99 4.33
C THR A 287 18.79 16.80 5.41
N THR A 288 19.16 16.13 6.51
CA THR A 288 19.98 16.77 7.54
C THR A 288 21.32 16.96 6.86
N GLY A 289 21.59 18.20 6.45
CA GLY A 289 22.82 18.58 5.79
C GLY A 289 24.01 18.05 6.58
N ALA A 290 24.93 17.40 5.86
CA ALA A 290 26.27 17.18 6.35
C ALA A 290 26.84 18.52 6.82
N GLY A 291 27.13 18.65 8.12
CA GLY A 291 27.44 19.94 8.70
C GLY A 291 28.01 19.89 10.11
N ARG A 292 29.06 19.08 10.27
CA ARG A 292 30.09 19.06 11.34
C ARG A 292 29.66 18.88 12.79
#